data_AF-A0A379VRJ4-F1
#
_entry.id   AF-A0A379VRJ4-F1
#
_cell.length_a   1.000
_cell.length_b   1.000
_cell.length_c   1.000
_cell.angle_alpha   90.00
_cell.angle_beta   90.00
_cell.angle_gamma   90.00
#
_symmetry.space_group_name_H-M   'P 1'
#
loop_
_entity.id
_entity.type
_entity.pdbx_description
1 polymer ?
#
loop_
_entity_poly.entity_id
_entity_poly.type
_entity_poly.pdbx_seq_one_letter_code
_entity_poly.pdbx_strand_id
1 'polypeptide(L)'
;MSNNGSSPLVLWYNQLGMNDVDRVGGKNASLGEMITNLSGMGVSVPNGFATTADAFNQFLDQSGVNQRIYELLDKTDIDDVSQLAKAGAQIRQWIIDTPFQPALENAIRDAYAQLSSDDENASFAVRSSATAEDMPDASFAGQQETFLNVQGFDAVLVAVKHVFASLFNDRAISYRVHQGYDHRGVALSAGVQRMVRSDLASSGVMFSIDTESGFDQVVFITSAWGLGEMVVQGAVNPDEFYVHKPTLAAGRPAIVRRTMGSKKIRMVYAATPGAR
;
A
#
# COMPACT_ATOMS: atom_id res chain seq x y z
N MET A 1 31.05 -3.45 -24.23
CA MET A 1 29.68 -3.99 -24.31
C MET A 1 28.82 -3.12 -23.42
N SER A 2 28.15 -2.14 -24.02
CA SER A 2 27.25 -1.22 -23.33
C SER A 2 26.04 -2.01 -22.84
N ASN A 3 25.96 -2.23 -21.53
CA ASN A 3 24.79 -2.79 -20.89
C ASN A 3 23.67 -1.74 -21.03
N ASN A 4 22.82 -1.89 -22.05
CA ASN A 4 21.54 -1.16 -22.11
C ASN A 4 20.63 -1.76 -21.01
N GLY A 5 20.97 -1.47 -19.76
CA GLY A 5 20.26 -1.95 -18.58
C GLY A 5 18.97 -1.17 -18.42
N SER A 6 17.91 -1.59 -19.10
CA SER A 6 16.55 -1.17 -18.77
C SER A 6 16.29 -1.46 -17.29
N SER A 7 15.90 -0.45 -16.52
CA SER A 7 15.51 -0.61 -15.13
C SER A 7 14.42 -1.69 -14.99
N PRO A 8 14.48 -2.55 -13.97
CA PRO A 8 13.45 -3.56 -13.75
C PRO A 8 12.09 -2.90 -13.48
N LEU A 9 11.05 -3.40 -14.16
CA LEU A 9 9.68 -2.89 -14.02
C LEU A 9 8.96 -3.43 -12.77
N VAL A 10 9.40 -4.60 -12.30
CA VAL A 10 8.90 -5.29 -11.10
C VAL A 10 10.10 -5.74 -10.27
N LEU A 11 9.98 -5.63 -8.95
CA LEU A 11 10.98 -6.09 -7.97
C LEU A 11 10.31 -6.93 -6.88
N TRP A 12 10.96 -8.01 -6.47
CA TRP A 12 10.48 -8.85 -5.38
C TRP A 12 10.80 -8.22 -4.02
N TYR A 13 9.93 -8.37 -3.03
CA TYR A 13 10.19 -7.79 -1.71
C TYR A 13 11.47 -8.31 -1.05
N ASN A 14 11.83 -9.58 -1.28
CA ASN A 14 13.10 -10.15 -0.79
C ASN A 14 14.37 -9.63 -1.50
N GLN A 15 14.22 -8.67 -2.42
CA GLN A 15 15.30 -7.97 -3.12
C GLN A 15 15.31 -6.47 -2.82
N LEU A 16 14.44 -6.00 -1.92
CA LEU A 16 14.26 -4.59 -1.58
C LEU A 16 14.75 -4.31 -0.15
N GLY A 17 15.14 -3.06 0.09
CA GLY A 17 15.36 -2.52 1.42
C GLY A 17 15.09 -1.01 1.47
N MET A 18 15.43 -0.37 2.59
CA MET A 18 15.19 1.07 2.78
C MET A 18 15.94 1.99 1.80
N ASN A 19 16.95 1.50 1.09
CA ASN A 19 17.63 2.26 0.03
C ASN A 19 16.84 2.30 -1.29
N ASP A 20 15.73 1.58 -1.40
CA ASP A 20 14.91 1.48 -2.61
C ASP A 20 13.65 2.37 -2.57
N VAL A 21 13.53 3.29 -1.60
CA VAL A 21 12.35 4.18 -1.46
C VAL A 21 12.05 4.94 -2.75
N ASP A 22 13.05 5.51 -3.41
CA ASP A 22 12.85 6.23 -4.68
C ASP A 22 12.35 5.33 -5.82
N ARG A 23 12.52 4.01 -5.69
CA ARG A 23 12.15 3.01 -6.71
C ARG A 23 10.79 2.40 -6.45
N VAL A 24 10.40 2.19 -5.19
CA VAL A 24 9.18 1.43 -4.83
C VAL A 24 8.31 2.11 -3.76
N GLY A 25 8.68 3.30 -3.29
CA GLY A 25 8.03 4.00 -2.19
C GLY A 25 8.29 3.41 -0.81
N GLY A 26 7.96 4.18 0.23
CA GLY A 26 8.31 3.90 1.63
C GLY A 26 7.73 2.57 2.14
N LYS A 27 6.46 2.27 1.86
CA LYS A 27 5.81 1.03 2.33
C LYS A 27 6.43 -0.23 1.76
N ASN A 28 6.67 -0.27 0.45
CA ASN A 28 7.26 -1.45 -0.19
C ASN A 28 8.73 -1.64 0.21
N ALA A 29 9.49 -0.54 0.34
CA ALA A 29 10.86 -0.57 0.85
C ALA A 29 10.92 -1.09 2.29
N SER A 30 10.02 -0.62 3.17
CA SER A 30 9.89 -1.08 4.55
C SER A 30 9.51 -2.56 4.65
N LEU A 31 8.58 -3.04 3.80
CA LEU A 31 8.26 -4.47 3.71
C LEU A 31 9.48 -5.30 3.30
N GLY A 32 10.24 -4.84 2.31
CA GLY A 32 11.47 -5.49 1.86
C GLY A 32 12.53 -5.54 2.96
N GLU A 33 12.72 -4.44 3.69
CA GLU A 33 13.63 -4.34 4.83
C GLU A 33 13.29 -5.39 5.90
N MET A 34 12.01 -5.53 6.25
CA MET A 34 11.56 -6.52 7.23
C MET A 34 11.79 -7.96 6.74
N ILE A 35 11.50 -8.25 5.46
CA ILE A 35 11.72 -9.58 4.88
C ILE A 35 13.21 -9.92 4.87
N THR A 36 14.05 -9.00 4.43
CA THR A 36 15.49 -9.23 4.26
C THR A 36 16.21 -9.34 5.59
N ASN A 37 15.90 -8.46 6.55
CA ASN A 37 16.70 -8.31 7.77
C ASN A 37 16.07 -8.93 9.03
N LEU A 38 14.74 -9.14 9.07
CA LEU A 38 14.06 -9.61 10.28
C LEU A 38 13.54 -11.05 10.19
N SER A 39 13.55 -11.68 9.00
CA SER A 39 13.14 -13.08 8.85
C SER A 39 13.96 -14.03 9.72
N GLY A 40 15.27 -13.79 9.84
CA GLY A 40 16.17 -14.57 10.72
C GLY A 40 15.87 -14.40 12.22
N MET A 41 15.11 -13.37 12.60
CA MET A 41 14.69 -13.09 13.97
C MET A 41 13.28 -13.60 14.28
N GLY A 42 12.67 -14.36 13.36
CA GLY A 42 11.33 -14.95 13.53
C GLY A 42 10.18 -14.02 13.14
N VAL A 43 10.45 -12.88 12.48
CA VAL A 43 9.40 -12.04 11.90
C VAL A 43 8.94 -12.63 10.58
N SER A 44 7.66 -12.99 10.50
CA SER A 44 7.06 -13.55 9.29
C SER A 44 6.28 -12.48 8.53
N VAL A 45 6.77 -12.10 7.36
CA VAL A 45 6.10 -11.18 6.44
C VAL A 45 5.71 -11.93 5.17
N PRO A 46 4.44 -11.87 4.72
CA PRO A 46 4.05 -12.48 3.46
C PRO A 46 4.85 -11.90 2.29
N ASN A 47 5.35 -12.77 1.43
CA ASN A 47 6.11 -12.34 0.26
C ASN A 47 5.19 -11.71 -0.80
N GLY A 48 5.82 -11.04 -1.77
CA GLY A 48 5.16 -10.31 -2.83
C GLY A 48 6.15 -9.61 -3.75
N PHE A 49 5.63 -8.77 -4.63
CA PHE A 49 6.41 -7.95 -5.53
C PHE A 49 5.83 -6.53 -5.62
N ALA A 50 6.62 -5.59 -6.10
CA ALA A 50 6.23 -4.21 -6.32
C ALA A 50 6.54 -3.79 -7.76
N THR A 51 5.65 -3.02 -8.37
CA THR A 51 6.00 -2.26 -9.59
C THR A 51 6.94 -1.13 -9.23
N THR A 52 7.81 -0.71 -10.15
CA THR A 52 8.73 0.41 -9.88
C THR A 52 8.14 1.76 -10.26
N ALA A 53 8.68 2.83 -9.68
CA ALA A 53 8.40 4.21 -10.06
C ALA A 53 8.70 4.45 -11.56
N ASP A 54 9.76 3.82 -12.08
CA ASP A 54 10.09 3.86 -13.50
C ASP A 54 9.00 3.19 -14.36
N ALA A 55 8.45 2.04 -13.92
CA ALA A 55 7.32 1.42 -14.59
C ALA A 55 6.08 2.32 -14.64
N PHE A 56 5.79 3.04 -13.55
CA PHE A 56 4.70 4.01 -13.50
C PHE A 56 4.94 5.21 -14.44
N ASN A 57 6.15 5.76 -14.45
CA ASN A 57 6.51 6.87 -15.34
C ASN A 57 6.43 6.45 -16.81
N GLN A 58 6.99 5.29 -17.17
CA GLN A 58 6.85 4.73 -18.51
C GLN A 58 5.38 4.54 -18.88
N PHE A 59 4.56 4.02 -17.95
CA PHE A 59 3.11 3.89 -18.12
C PHE A 59 2.39 5.21 -18.40
N LEU A 60 2.76 6.32 -17.75
CA LEU A 60 2.15 7.62 -18.00
C LEU A 60 2.69 8.32 -19.26
N ASP A 61 3.97 8.16 -19.55
CA ASP A 61 4.62 8.80 -20.70
C ASP A 61 4.15 8.24 -22.04
N GLN A 62 3.60 7.02 -22.03
CA GLN A 62 2.99 6.47 -23.24
C GLN A 62 1.79 7.33 -23.68
N SER A 63 1.64 7.47 -24.99
CA SER A 63 0.47 8.11 -25.60
C SER A 63 0.19 9.55 -25.12
N GLY A 64 1.17 10.22 -24.49
CA GLY A 64 1.05 11.58 -23.98
C GLY A 64 0.07 11.75 -22.81
N VAL A 65 -0.28 10.67 -22.10
CA VAL A 65 -1.21 10.73 -20.96
C VAL A 65 -0.66 11.66 -19.88
N ASN A 66 0.63 11.55 -19.57
CA ASN A 66 1.30 12.41 -18.61
C ASN A 66 1.13 13.90 -18.92
N GLN A 67 1.38 14.29 -20.18
CA GLN A 67 1.22 15.67 -20.64
C GLN A 67 -0.23 16.15 -20.52
N ARG A 68 -1.20 15.33 -20.93
CA ARG A 68 -2.63 15.67 -20.84
C ARG A 68 -3.09 15.88 -19.40
N ILE A 69 -2.57 15.08 -18.46
CA ILE A 69 -2.84 15.23 -17.03
C ILE A 69 -2.37 16.61 -16.55
N TYR A 70 -1.11 16.98 -16.83
CA TYR A 70 -0.57 18.26 -16.39
C TYR A 70 -1.27 19.45 -17.05
N GLU A 71 -1.57 19.38 -18.35
CA GLU A 71 -2.31 20.44 -19.03
C GLU A 71 -3.72 20.67 -18.46
N LEU A 72 -4.37 19.62 -17.92
CA LEU A 72 -5.64 19.75 -17.25
C LEU A 72 -5.48 20.35 -15.85
N LEU A 73 -4.51 19.86 -15.08
CA LEU A 73 -4.23 20.35 -13.73
C LEU A 73 -3.80 21.83 -13.74
N ASP A 74 -2.96 22.24 -14.69
CA ASP A 74 -2.51 23.63 -14.85
C ASP A 74 -3.66 24.62 -15.15
N LYS A 75 -4.79 24.12 -15.67
CA LYS A 75 -5.99 24.91 -15.99
C LYS A 75 -7.10 24.80 -14.94
N THR A 76 -6.95 23.88 -14.00
CA THR A 76 -7.98 23.59 -12.99
C THR A 76 -7.75 24.49 -11.79
N ASP A 77 -8.78 25.20 -11.35
CA ASP A 77 -8.75 25.83 -10.03
C ASP A 77 -8.92 24.74 -8.96
N ILE A 78 -7.86 24.49 -8.20
CA ILE A 78 -7.79 23.38 -7.23
C ILE A 78 -8.52 23.76 -5.93
N ASP A 79 -8.73 25.06 -5.66
CA ASP A 79 -9.54 25.53 -4.54
C ASP A 79 -11.06 25.44 -4.86
N ASP A 80 -11.44 25.31 -6.14
CA ASP A 80 -12.80 24.99 -6.56
C ASP A 80 -13.04 23.47 -6.53
N VAL A 81 -13.71 23.02 -5.47
CA VAL A 81 -14.08 21.61 -5.23
C VAL A 81 -14.78 20.96 -6.43
N SER A 82 -15.61 21.72 -7.16
CA SER A 82 -16.36 21.17 -8.30
C SER A 82 -15.47 20.99 -9.53
N GLN A 83 -14.51 21.90 -9.76
CA GLN A 83 -13.53 21.75 -10.84
C GLN A 83 -12.53 20.64 -10.53
N LEU A 84 -12.02 20.61 -9.29
CA LEU A 84 -11.11 19.56 -8.82
C LEU A 84 -11.72 18.16 -8.97
N ALA A 85 -12.97 17.97 -8.54
CA ALA A 85 -13.63 16.66 -8.65
C ALA A 85 -13.79 16.21 -10.12
N LYS A 86 -14.12 17.14 -11.03
CA LYS A 86 -14.23 16.85 -12.46
C LYS A 86 -12.87 16.49 -13.08
N ALA A 87 -11.85 17.30 -12.78
CA ALA A 87 -10.50 17.07 -13.28
C ALA A 87 -9.92 15.76 -12.76
N GLY A 88 -10.04 15.50 -11.46
CA GLY A 88 -9.61 14.25 -10.83
C GLY A 88 -10.31 13.03 -11.43
N ALA A 89 -11.63 13.07 -11.60
CA ALA A 89 -12.37 11.97 -12.24
C ALA A 89 -11.92 11.73 -13.69
N GLN A 90 -11.70 12.80 -14.45
CA GLN A 90 -11.24 12.70 -15.84
C GLN A 90 -9.83 12.11 -15.95
N ILE A 91 -8.90 12.54 -15.09
CA ILE A 91 -7.53 12.00 -15.05
C ILE A 91 -7.54 10.52 -14.69
N ARG A 92 -8.31 10.14 -13.66
CA ARG A 92 -8.44 8.73 -13.27
C ARG A 92 -8.99 7.88 -14.41
N GLN A 93 -9.99 8.39 -15.13
CA GLN A 93 -10.54 7.67 -16.29
C GLN A 93 -9.49 7.49 -17.39
N TRP A 94 -8.68 8.50 -17.71
CA TRP A 94 -7.59 8.36 -18.68
C TRP A 94 -6.59 7.26 -18.29
N ILE A 95 -6.24 7.17 -17.00
CA ILE A 95 -5.36 6.12 -16.50
C ILE A 95 -6.01 4.74 -16.63
N ILE A 96 -7.28 4.61 -16.28
CA ILE A 96 -8.02 3.34 -16.41
C ILE A 96 -8.13 2.89 -17.87
N ASP A 97 -8.37 3.81 -18.80
CA ASP A 97 -8.54 3.51 -20.23
C ASP A 97 -7.20 3.21 -20.93
N THR A 98 -6.09 3.71 -20.38
CA THR A 98 -4.76 3.55 -20.99
C THR A 98 -4.24 2.13 -20.78
N PRO A 99 -3.98 1.31 -21.82
CA PRO A 99 -3.49 -0.05 -21.63
C PRO A 99 -2.08 -0.08 -21.01
N PHE A 100 -1.74 -1.17 -20.32
CA PHE A 100 -0.34 -1.36 -19.91
C PHE A 100 0.53 -1.64 -21.13
N GLN A 101 1.81 -1.24 -21.07
CA GLN A 101 2.77 -1.70 -22.06
C GLN A 101 2.96 -3.21 -21.96
N PRO A 102 3.15 -3.93 -23.07
CA PRO A 102 3.38 -5.37 -23.06
C PRO A 102 4.53 -5.79 -22.13
N ALA A 103 5.59 -4.99 -22.02
CA ALA A 103 6.72 -5.26 -21.13
C ALA A 103 6.32 -5.25 -19.65
N LEU A 104 5.54 -4.25 -19.21
CA LEU A 104 5.06 -4.15 -17.82
C LEU A 104 4.02 -5.24 -17.52
N GLU A 105 3.09 -5.48 -18.44
CA GLU A 105 2.09 -6.53 -18.28
C GLU A 105 2.74 -7.91 -18.15
N ASN A 106 3.72 -8.24 -19.00
CA ASN A 106 4.46 -9.50 -18.93
C ASN A 106 5.27 -9.62 -17.63
N ALA A 107 5.94 -8.55 -17.18
CA ALA A 107 6.67 -8.56 -15.92
C ALA A 107 5.75 -8.83 -14.71
N ILE A 108 4.55 -8.24 -14.69
CA ILE A 108 3.53 -8.50 -13.66
C ILE A 108 3.02 -9.94 -13.79
N ARG A 109 2.81 -10.44 -15.01
CA ARG A 109 2.32 -11.80 -15.28
C ARG A 109 3.28 -12.86 -14.77
N ASP A 110 4.56 -12.71 -15.06
CA ASP A 110 5.61 -13.63 -14.61
C ASP A 110 5.73 -13.62 -13.07
N ALA A 111 5.72 -12.43 -12.47
CA ALA A 111 5.77 -12.28 -11.02
C ALA A 111 4.52 -12.86 -10.33
N TYR A 112 3.32 -12.63 -10.90
CA TYR A 112 2.07 -13.22 -10.43
C TYR A 112 2.11 -14.75 -10.49
N ALA A 113 2.49 -15.31 -11.65
CA ALA A 113 2.53 -16.75 -11.85
C ALA A 113 3.48 -17.45 -10.87
N GLN A 114 4.63 -16.83 -10.59
CA GLN A 114 5.56 -17.32 -9.58
C GLN A 114 4.97 -17.20 -8.16
N LEU A 115 4.36 -16.06 -7.82
CA LEU A 115 3.81 -15.80 -6.49
C LEU A 115 2.57 -16.67 -6.17
N SER A 116 1.78 -17.04 -7.17
CA SER A 116 0.60 -17.91 -7.04
C SER A 116 0.89 -19.39 -7.31
N SER A 117 2.15 -19.75 -7.56
CA SER A 117 2.53 -21.09 -8.05
C SER A 117 2.16 -22.24 -7.11
N ASP A 118 2.04 -21.97 -5.82
CA ASP A 118 1.73 -22.97 -4.79
C ASP A 118 0.24 -23.06 -4.43
N ASP A 119 -0.59 -22.13 -4.93
CA ASP A 119 -2.03 -22.09 -4.66
C ASP A 119 -2.78 -21.32 -5.74
N GLU A 120 -3.52 -22.04 -6.58
CA GLU A 120 -4.36 -21.44 -7.65
C GLU A 120 -5.46 -20.52 -7.09
N ASN A 121 -5.86 -20.72 -5.83
CA ASN A 121 -6.86 -19.90 -5.14
C ASN A 121 -6.21 -18.83 -4.26
N ALA A 122 -4.90 -18.57 -4.42
CA ALA A 122 -4.22 -17.52 -3.72
C ALA A 122 -4.91 -16.17 -3.97
N SER A 123 -4.98 -15.37 -2.90
CA SER A 123 -5.52 -14.02 -2.94
C SER A 123 -4.45 -13.02 -2.55
N PHE A 124 -4.56 -11.82 -3.11
CA PHE A 124 -3.54 -10.79 -3.02
C PHE A 124 -4.12 -9.48 -2.48
N ALA A 125 -3.31 -8.77 -1.72
CA ALA A 125 -3.50 -7.37 -1.42
C ALA A 125 -2.73 -6.56 -2.47
N VAL A 126 -3.38 -5.59 -3.10
CA VAL A 126 -2.72 -4.63 -3.99
C VAL A 126 -2.76 -3.28 -3.31
N ARG A 127 -1.60 -2.77 -2.92
CA ARG A 127 -1.44 -1.58 -2.10
C ARG A 127 -0.55 -0.56 -2.78
N SER A 128 -0.92 0.69 -2.63
CA SER A 128 -0.15 1.85 -3.06
C SER A 128 1.05 2.13 -2.14
N SER A 129 2.16 2.55 -2.73
CA SER A 129 3.38 2.96 -2.06
C SER A 129 3.99 4.13 -2.83
N ALA A 130 3.88 5.35 -2.31
CA ALA A 130 4.38 6.54 -3.02
C ALA A 130 5.85 6.81 -2.69
N THR A 131 6.60 7.33 -3.66
CA THR A 131 8.02 7.68 -3.50
C THR A 131 8.23 8.93 -2.64
N ALA A 132 7.20 9.77 -2.49
CA ALA A 132 7.26 11.00 -1.71
C ALA A 132 6.83 10.83 -0.23
N GLU A 133 6.71 9.60 0.29
CA GLU A 133 6.28 9.32 1.67
C GLU A 133 7.33 9.70 2.74
N ASP A 134 8.57 9.97 2.35
CA ASP A 134 9.69 10.26 3.26
C ASP A 134 9.94 11.76 3.52
N MET A 135 9.09 12.65 3.00
CA MET A 135 9.12 14.05 3.45
C MET A 135 8.55 14.13 4.88
N PRO A 136 9.20 14.82 5.83
CA PRO A 136 8.84 14.80 7.26
C PRO A 136 7.37 15.08 7.59
N ASP A 137 6.67 15.80 6.71
CA ASP A 137 5.27 16.23 6.87
C ASP A 137 4.30 15.52 5.89
N ALA A 138 4.79 14.62 5.02
CA ALA A 138 4.02 13.96 3.96
C ALA A 138 3.36 12.66 4.40
N SER A 139 2.44 12.75 5.37
CA SER A 139 1.55 11.63 5.70
C SER A 139 0.47 11.47 4.60
N PHE A 140 0.79 10.72 3.54
CA PHE A 140 -0.23 10.19 2.62
C PHE A 140 -1.05 9.03 3.23
N ALA A 141 -0.88 8.77 4.53
CA ALA A 141 -1.59 7.73 5.26
C ALA A 141 -3.11 7.89 5.13
N GLY A 142 -3.78 6.81 4.72
CA GLY A 142 -5.24 6.75 4.61
C GLY A 142 -5.85 7.41 3.36
N GLN A 143 -5.06 7.92 2.41
CA GLN A 143 -5.58 8.56 1.19
C GLN A 143 -5.43 7.73 -0.09
N GLN A 144 -4.71 6.62 -0.04
CA GLN A 144 -4.38 5.82 -1.22
C GLN A 144 -5.16 4.50 -1.24
N GLU A 145 -5.45 3.99 -2.44
CA GLU A 145 -6.32 2.82 -2.61
C GLU A 145 -5.61 1.51 -2.21
N THR A 146 -6.31 0.70 -1.41
CA THR A 146 -5.92 -0.67 -1.07
C THR A 146 -7.03 -1.61 -1.51
N PHE A 147 -6.66 -2.65 -2.26
CA PHE A 147 -7.55 -3.72 -2.67
C PHE A 147 -7.17 -4.99 -1.93
N LEU A 148 -8.15 -5.64 -1.30
CA LEU A 148 -7.97 -6.88 -0.55
C LEU A 148 -8.69 -8.03 -1.25
N ASN A 149 -8.22 -9.26 -1.01
CA ASN A 149 -8.80 -10.47 -1.58
C ASN A 149 -8.91 -10.43 -3.13
N VAL A 150 -7.89 -9.91 -3.80
CA VAL A 150 -7.82 -9.90 -5.27
C VAL A 150 -7.37 -11.28 -5.75
N GLN A 151 -8.15 -11.93 -6.60
CA GLN A 151 -7.90 -13.28 -7.10
C GLN A 151 -7.88 -13.30 -8.62
N GLY A 152 -6.90 -14.00 -9.21
CA GLY A 152 -6.72 -14.07 -10.66
C GLY A 152 -5.86 -12.92 -11.20
N PHE A 153 -5.10 -13.23 -12.25
CA PHE A 153 -4.17 -12.29 -12.89
C PHE A 153 -4.86 -11.02 -13.39
N ASP A 154 -6.00 -11.15 -14.10
CA ASP A 154 -6.71 -10.01 -14.68
C ASP A 154 -7.21 -9.05 -13.59
N ALA A 155 -7.68 -9.58 -12.45
CA ALA A 155 -8.12 -8.77 -11.33
C ALA A 155 -6.94 -8.03 -10.65
N VAL A 156 -5.77 -8.68 -10.56
CA VAL A 156 -4.54 -8.02 -10.08
C VAL A 156 -4.15 -6.88 -11.02
N LEU A 157 -4.20 -7.09 -12.33
CA LEU A 157 -3.89 -6.05 -13.31
C LEU A 157 -4.84 -4.85 -13.20
N VAL A 158 -6.13 -5.10 -13.04
CA VAL A 158 -7.14 -4.06 -12.78
C VAL A 158 -6.84 -3.32 -11.48
N ALA A 159 -6.56 -4.03 -10.39
CA ALA A 159 -6.26 -3.43 -9.10
C ALA A 159 -4.98 -2.57 -9.13
N VAL A 160 -3.92 -3.02 -9.82
CA VAL A 160 -2.68 -2.23 -10.03
C VAL A 160 -3.00 -0.93 -10.77
N LYS A 161 -3.87 -0.99 -11.77
CA LYS A 161 -4.31 0.19 -12.54
C LYS A 161 -5.10 1.19 -11.70
N HIS A 162 -5.98 0.69 -10.86
CA HIS A 162 -6.71 1.53 -9.89
C HIS A 162 -5.75 2.15 -8.87
N VAL A 163 -4.78 1.39 -8.36
CA VAL A 163 -3.70 1.95 -7.53
C VAL A 163 -3.00 3.10 -8.24
N PHE A 164 -2.58 2.93 -9.50
CA PHE A 164 -1.97 4.00 -10.30
C PHE A 164 -2.89 5.24 -10.42
N ALA A 165 -4.18 5.03 -10.67
CA ALA A 165 -5.16 6.11 -10.74
C ALA A 165 -5.34 6.84 -9.38
N SER A 166 -5.18 6.13 -8.26
CA SER A 166 -5.39 6.68 -6.91
C SER A 166 -4.42 7.82 -6.56
N LEU A 167 -3.28 7.91 -7.24
CA LEU A 167 -2.38 9.07 -7.12
C LEU A 167 -3.09 10.38 -7.45
N PHE A 168 -4.11 10.34 -8.32
CA PHE A 168 -4.90 11.48 -8.78
C PHE A 168 -6.31 11.49 -8.17
N ASN A 169 -6.47 10.93 -6.97
CA ASN A 169 -7.66 11.20 -6.15
C ASN A 169 -7.71 12.68 -5.75
N ASP A 170 -8.91 13.22 -5.62
CA ASP A 170 -9.14 14.66 -5.42
C ASP A 170 -8.39 15.17 -4.18
N ARG A 171 -8.43 14.39 -3.09
CA ARG A 171 -7.69 14.66 -1.85
C ARG A 171 -6.18 14.67 -2.06
N ALA A 172 -5.66 13.72 -2.85
CA ALA A 172 -4.23 13.61 -3.12
C ALA A 172 -3.72 14.78 -3.99
N ILE A 173 -4.52 15.23 -4.96
CA ILE A 173 -4.23 16.41 -5.78
C ILE A 173 -4.20 17.67 -4.91
N SER A 174 -5.28 17.94 -4.16
CA SER A 174 -5.38 19.11 -3.27
C SER A 174 -4.25 19.13 -2.23
N TYR A 175 -3.95 17.97 -1.61
CA TYR A 175 -2.86 17.87 -0.65
C TYR A 175 -1.50 18.28 -1.23
N ARG A 176 -1.15 17.77 -2.43
CA ARG A 176 0.12 18.13 -3.07
C ARG A 176 0.22 19.63 -3.34
N VAL A 177 -0.85 20.25 -3.82
CA VAL A 177 -0.85 21.69 -4.12
C VAL A 177 -0.74 22.55 -2.86
N HIS A 178 -1.47 22.22 -1.80
CA HIS A 178 -1.39 22.97 -0.54
C HIS A 178 -0.01 22.85 0.13
N GLN A 179 0.70 21.75 -0.10
CA GLN A 179 2.08 21.58 0.37
C GLN A 179 3.12 22.21 -0.58
N GLY A 180 2.70 22.79 -1.71
CA GLY A 180 3.59 23.38 -2.70
C GLY A 180 4.39 22.34 -3.51
N TYR A 181 3.96 21.09 -3.52
CA TYR A 181 4.58 20.04 -4.32
C TYR A 181 4.14 20.12 -5.78
N ASP A 182 5.11 20.08 -6.70
CA ASP A 182 4.80 19.89 -8.11
C ASP A 182 4.12 18.52 -8.30
N HIS A 183 3.08 18.50 -9.13
CA HIS A 183 2.48 17.25 -9.58
C HIS A 183 3.43 16.43 -10.45
N ARG A 184 4.47 17.07 -11.00
CA ARG A 184 5.53 16.45 -11.76
C ARG A 184 6.52 15.74 -10.84
N GLY A 185 6.91 14.52 -11.22
CA GLY A 185 7.94 13.76 -10.51
C GLY A 185 7.45 12.93 -9.32
N VAL A 186 6.16 12.98 -8.96
CA VAL A 186 5.59 12.04 -7.98
C VAL A 186 5.20 10.75 -8.70
N ALA A 187 5.81 9.64 -8.28
CA ALA A 187 5.52 8.32 -8.80
C ALA A 187 4.85 7.45 -7.74
N LEU A 188 4.13 6.44 -8.20
CA LEU A 188 3.46 5.47 -7.34
C LEU A 188 3.87 4.05 -7.71
N SER A 189 4.26 3.28 -6.70
CA SER A 189 4.48 1.85 -6.79
C SER A 189 3.24 1.10 -6.31
N ALA A 190 2.87 0.03 -7.02
CA ALA A 190 1.85 -0.92 -6.58
C ALA A 190 2.53 -2.16 -6.02
N GLY A 191 2.37 -2.40 -4.72
CA GLY A 191 2.79 -3.62 -4.02
C GLY A 191 1.70 -4.69 -4.09
N VAL A 192 2.03 -5.85 -4.65
CA VAL A 192 1.18 -7.04 -4.70
C VAL A 192 1.71 -8.05 -3.69
N GLN A 193 0.96 -8.25 -2.60
CA GLN A 193 1.37 -9.09 -1.47
C GLN A 193 0.37 -10.22 -1.26
N ARG A 194 0.84 -11.42 -0.94
CA ARG A 194 -0.06 -12.52 -0.58
C ARG A 194 -0.87 -12.20 0.67
N MET A 195 -2.16 -12.44 0.62
CA MET A 195 -3.04 -12.21 1.77
C MET A 195 -2.84 -13.26 2.86
N VAL A 196 -2.94 -12.80 4.10
CA VAL A 196 -3.05 -13.67 5.27
C VAL A 196 -4.53 -13.94 5.54
N ARG A 197 -4.88 -15.18 5.91
CA ARG A 197 -6.25 -15.61 6.22
C ARG A 197 -6.76 -15.11 7.57
N SER A 198 -6.55 -13.83 7.89
CA SER A 198 -7.06 -13.22 9.11
C SER A 198 -8.59 -13.03 9.07
N ASP A 199 -9.23 -13.18 7.90
CA ASP A 199 -10.68 -13.32 7.77
C ASP A 199 -11.24 -14.48 8.63
N LEU A 200 -10.43 -15.53 8.85
CA LEU A 200 -10.75 -16.68 9.68
C LEU A 200 -10.31 -16.54 11.15
N ALA A 201 -9.61 -15.46 11.49
CA ALA A 201 -8.97 -15.26 12.78
C ALA A 201 -9.03 -13.78 13.20
N SER A 202 -7.92 -13.23 13.70
CA SER A 202 -7.79 -11.84 14.14
C SER A 202 -6.64 -11.13 13.44
N SER A 203 -6.70 -9.81 13.47
CA SER A 203 -5.66 -8.90 13.02
C SER A 203 -5.69 -7.64 13.88
N GLY A 204 -4.72 -6.74 13.71
CA GLY A 204 -4.63 -5.55 14.54
C GLY A 204 -3.42 -4.68 14.21
N VAL A 205 -3.20 -3.68 15.06
CA VAL A 205 -2.10 -2.72 14.92
C VAL A 205 -1.27 -2.76 16.20
N MET A 206 0.03 -2.56 16.07
CA MET A 206 0.95 -2.49 17.20
C MET A 206 1.74 -1.19 17.13
N PHE A 207 1.86 -0.52 18.27
CA PHE A 207 2.74 0.62 18.48
C PHE A 207 3.78 0.25 19.54
N SER A 208 5.04 0.57 19.29
CA SER A 208 6.13 0.34 20.23
C SER A 208 6.21 1.40 21.33
N ILE A 209 5.17 2.22 21.50
CA ILE A 209 5.06 3.32 22.45
C ILE A 209 3.57 3.47 22.81
N ASP A 210 3.28 4.02 23.99
CA ASP A 210 1.94 4.53 24.28
C ASP A 210 1.70 5.81 23.47
N THR A 211 0.77 5.76 22.53
CA THR A 211 0.46 6.87 21.64
C THR A 211 -0.26 8.03 22.34
N GLU A 212 -0.88 7.81 23.51
CA GLU A 212 -1.57 8.86 24.25
C GLU A 212 -0.60 9.70 25.09
N SER A 213 0.29 9.04 25.84
CA SER A 213 1.21 9.70 26.77
C SER A 213 2.62 9.91 26.23
N GLY A 214 3.01 9.21 25.16
CA GLY A 214 4.39 9.14 24.68
C GLY A 214 5.30 8.26 25.55
N PHE A 215 4.73 7.44 26.44
CA PHE A 215 5.51 6.55 27.30
C PHE A 215 6.08 5.36 26.52
N ASP A 216 7.41 5.31 26.41
CA ASP A 216 8.14 4.39 25.53
C ASP A 216 8.45 3.03 26.16
N GLN A 217 8.09 2.78 27.41
CA GLN A 217 8.35 1.49 28.08
C GLN A 217 7.23 0.47 27.89
N VAL A 218 6.23 0.77 27.07
CA VAL A 218 5.14 -0.14 26.75
C VAL A 218 5.00 -0.36 25.25
N VAL A 219 4.51 -1.53 24.88
CA VAL A 219 3.99 -1.83 23.55
C VAL A 219 2.47 -1.83 23.65
N PHE A 220 1.82 -1.03 22.82
CA PHE A 220 0.38 -0.98 22.70
C PHE A 220 -0.07 -1.85 21.52
N ILE A 221 -0.97 -2.80 21.78
CA ILE A 221 -1.47 -3.75 20.78
C ILE A 221 -2.98 -3.63 20.74
N THR A 222 -3.51 -3.39 19.55
CA THR A 222 -4.95 -3.51 19.28
C THR A 222 -5.23 -4.81 18.53
N SER A 223 -6.39 -5.43 18.74
CA SER A 223 -6.80 -6.62 18.01
C SER A 223 -8.31 -6.71 17.79
N ALA A 224 -8.73 -7.07 16.59
CA ALA A 224 -10.12 -7.39 16.27
C ALA A 224 -10.21 -8.63 15.38
N TRP A 225 -11.41 -9.20 15.27
CA TRP A 225 -11.67 -10.32 14.37
C TRP A 225 -11.66 -9.85 12.90
N GLY A 226 -11.20 -10.71 12.00
CA GLY A 226 -11.25 -10.48 10.55
C GLY A 226 -10.02 -9.75 9.99
N LEU A 227 -10.19 -9.12 8.82
CA LEU A 227 -9.15 -8.34 8.15
C LEU A 227 -8.85 -7.03 8.91
N GLY A 228 -7.58 -6.62 8.89
CA GLY A 228 -7.05 -5.52 9.72
C GLY A 228 -7.51 -4.13 9.30
N GLU A 229 -8.07 -4.00 8.10
CA GLU A 229 -8.56 -2.74 7.53
C GLU A 229 -9.55 -2.03 8.47
N MET A 230 -10.43 -2.80 9.13
CA MET A 230 -11.41 -2.24 10.06
C MET A 230 -10.78 -1.57 11.29
N VAL A 231 -9.63 -2.10 11.74
CA VAL A 231 -8.87 -1.54 12.87
C VAL A 231 -8.14 -0.29 12.41
N VAL A 232 -7.49 -0.34 11.25
CA VAL A 232 -6.74 0.79 10.67
C VAL A 232 -7.65 1.99 10.38
N GLN A 233 -8.87 1.75 9.91
CA GLN A 233 -9.87 2.79 9.63
C GLN A 233 -10.62 3.28 10.87
N GLY A 234 -10.40 2.68 12.05
CA GLY A 234 -11.17 2.99 13.26
C GLY A 234 -12.65 2.60 13.19
N ALA A 235 -13.02 1.73 12.23
CA ALA A 235 -14.41 1.31 12.00
C ALA A 235 -14.89 0.25 13.02
N VAL A 236 -13.97 -0.40 13.71
CA VAL A 236 -14.27 -1.34 14.81
C VAL A 236 -13.59 -0.88 16.09
N ASN A 237 -14.24 -1.09 17.23
CA ASN A 237 -13.64 -0.92 18.55
C ASN A 237 -12.92 -2.23 18.94
N PRO A 238 -11.57 -2.28 18.89
CA PRO A 238 -10.77 -3.49 19.07
C PRO A 238 -10.49 -3.77 20.55
N ASP A 239 -10.04 -4.99 20.85
CA ASP A 239 -9.36 -5.26 22.11
C ASP A 239 -8.05 -4.47 22.18
N GLU A 240 -7.68 -4.06 23.39
CA GLU A 240 -6.49 -3.28 23.67
C GLU A 240 -5.65 -3.96 24.74
N PHE A 241 -4.34 -4.06 24.48
CA PHE A 241 -3.38 -4.66 25.39
C PHE A 241 -2.16 -3.76 25.52
N TYR A 242 -1.69 -3.58 26.75
CA TYR A 242 -0.43 -2.93 27.03
C TYR A 242 0.56 -3.95 27.58
N VAL A 243 1.75 -4.01 26.96
CA VAL A 243 2.83 -4.93 27.34
C VAL A 243 4.03 -4.12 27.81
N HIS A 244 4.49 -4.34 29.04
CA HIS A 244 5.63 -3.63 29.62
C HIS A 244 6.96 -4.23 29.12
N LYS A 245 7.75 -3.43 28.38
CA LYS A 245 8.99 -3.89 27.72
C LYS A 245 10.03 -4.45 28.69
N PRO A 246 10.38 -3.80 29.83
CA PRO A 246 11.34 -4.36 30.78
C PRO A 246 10.92 -5.72 31.36
N THR A 247 9.63 -5.90 31.65
CA THR A 247 9.11 -7.16 32.19
C THR A 247 9.14 -8.27 31.15
N LEU A 248 8.83 -7.93 29.88
CA LEU A 248 8.92 -8.86 28.76
C LEU A 248 10.37 -9.31 28.53
N ALA A 249 11.32 -8.37 28.51
CA ALA A 249 12.75 -8.65 28.36
C ALA A 249 13.30 -9.54 29.49
N ALA A 250 12.73 -9.44 30.70
CA ALA A 250 13.07 -10.30 31.83
C ALA A 250 12.38 -11.69 31.80
N GLY A 251 11.63 -12.02 30.74
CA GLY A 251 10.94 -13.31 30.59
C GLY A 251 9.76 -13.51 31.55
N ARG A 252 9.18 -12.43 32.07
CA ARG A 252 8.07 -12.46 33.05
C ARG A 252 6.73 -12.11 32.39
N PRO A 253 5.58 -12.48 33.00
CA PRO A 253 4.27 -12.03 32.52
C PRO A 253 4.20 -10.49 32.42
N ALA A 254 4.06 -9.97 31.21
CA ALA A 254 4.29 -8.55 30.91
C ALA A 254 3.03 -7.77 30.48
N ILE A 255 1.87 -8.41 30.38
CA ILE A 255 0.61 -7.72 30.06
C ILE A 255 0.12 -6.95 31.29
N VAL A 256 0.21 -5.63 31.25
CA VAL A 256 -0.11 -4.74 32.38
C VAL A 256 -1.54 -4.19 32.33
N ARG A 257 -2.16 -4.16 31.14
CA ARG A 257 -3.55 -3.75 30.95
C ARG A 257 -4.20 -4.54 29.83
N ARG A 258 -5.49 -4.87 30.03
CA ARG A 258 -6.36 -5.47 29.01
C ARG A 258 -7.67 -4.70 29.01
N THR A 259 -8.13 -4.28 27.86
CA THR A 259 -9.44 -3.65 27.69
C THR A 259 -10.14 -4.34 26.55
N MET A 260 -11.36 -4.81 26.81
CA MET A 260 -12.12 -5.56 25.82
C MET A 260 -12.90 -4.60 24.94
N GLY A 261 -12.62 -4.63 23.64
CA GLY A 261 -13.38 -3.89 22.65
C GLY A 261 -14.70 -4.58 22.33
N SER A 262 -15.67 -3.79 21.86
CA SER A 262 -17.00 -4.33 21.54
C SER A 262 -17.00 -5.29 20.34
N LYS A 263 -16.04 -5.15 19.39
CA LYS A 263 -15.84 -6.05 18.24
C LYS A 263 -17.14 -6.43 17.50
N LYS A 264 -18.07 -5.48 17.35
CA LYS A 264 -19.42 -5.72 16.82
C LYS A 264 -19.46 -6.17 15.36
N ILE A 265 -18.44 -5.80 14.59
CA ILE A 265 -18.34 -6.08 13.15
C ILE A 265 -16.93 -6.58 12.84
N ARG A 266 -16.81 -7.36 11.76
CA ARG A 266 -15.54 -7.83 11.21
C ARG A 266 -15.61 -7.86 9.69
N MET A 267 -14.49 -7.63 9.04
CA MET A 267 -14.35 -7.79 7.60
C MET A 267 -13.85 -9.20 7.29
N VAL A 268 -14.52 -9.88 6.37
CA VAL A 268 -14.20 -11.24 5.90
C VAL A 268 -14.17 -11.26 4.39
N TYR A 269 -13.66 -12.34 3.81
CA TYR A 269 -13.71 -12.52 2.36
C TYR A 269 -15.17 -12.64 1.91
N ALA A 270 -15.49 -11.97 0.81
CA ALA A 270 -16.77 -12.18 0.16
C ALA A 270 -16.87 -13.61 -0.37
N ALA A 271 -18.08 -14.18 -0.34
CA ALA A 271 -18.35 -15.49 -0.91
C ALA A 271 -18.20 -15.53 -2.45
N THR A 272 -18.15 -14.36 -3.09
CA THR A 272 -17.99 -14.22 -4.54
C THR A 272 -16.87 -13.21 -4.83
N PRO A 273 -15.92 -13.54 -5.73
CA PRO A 273 -14.90 -12.59 -6.17
C PRO A 273 -15.52 -11.29 -6.70
N GLY A 274 -14.99 -10.13 -6.29
CA GLY A 274 -15.42 -8.82 -6.77
C GLY A 274 -16.61 -8.16 -6.04
N ALA A 275 -17.18 -8.80 -5.01
CA ALA A 275 -18.15 -8.14 -4.13
C ALA A 275 -17.41 -7.22 -3.13
N ARG A 276 -17.83 -5.95 -3.07
CA ARG A 276 -17.38 -4.96 -2.07
C ARG A 276 -18.07 -5.18 -0.73
#